data_AF-A0A949J9B0-F1
#
_entry.id   AF-A0A949J9B0-F1
#
_cell.length_a   1.000
_cell.length_b   1.000
_cell.length_c   1.000
_cell.angle_alpha   90.00
_cell.angle_beta   90.00
_cell.angle_gamma   90.00
#
_symmetry.space_group_name_H-M   'P 1'
#
loop_
_entity.id
_entity.type
_entity.pdbx_description
1 polymer ?
#
loop_
_entity_poly.entity_id
_entity_poly.type
_entity_poly.pdbx_seq_one_letter_code
_entity_poly.pdbx_strand_id
1 'polypeptide(L)' 'MLLEEWSITISRSRPGCPRENGYQESFYGKFKVDFGDPNRFRTLGELVAAIYRTIWEYNHTRIHSALKMPPSVFAEKMAA' A
#
# COMPACT_ATOMS: atom_id res chain seq x y z
N MET A 1 -11.67 13.70 -19.81
CA MET A 1 -10.78 13.80 -18.63
C MET A 1 -10.08 12.44 -18.46
N LEU A 2 -8.78 12.34 -18.10
CA LEU A 2 -7.99 11.08 -18.14
C LEU A 2 -8.72 9.85 -17.57
N LEU A 3 -9.47 10.01 -16.48
CA LEU A 3 -10.19 8.92 -15.82
C LEU A 3 -11.41 8.42 -16.62
N GLU A 4 -12.10 9.31 -17.32
CA GLU A 4 -13.25 8.96 -18.18
C GLU A 4 -12.78 8.16 -19.40
N GLU A 5 -11.63 8.52 -19.96
CA GLU A 5 -11.01 7.80 -21.08
C GLU A 5 -10.66 6.36 -20.70
N TRP A 6 -10.28 6.13 -19.43
CA TRP A 6 -9.96 4.81 -18.90
C TRP A 6 -11.17 4.10 -18.27
N SER A 7 -12.38 4.67 -18.41
CA SER A 7 -13.62 4.14 -17.80
C SER A 7 -13.53 3.94 -16.29
N ILE A 8 -12.74 4.78 -15.60
CA ILE A 8 -12.57 4.73 -14.14
C ILE A 8 -13.59 5.66 -13.48
N THR A 9 -14.44 5.09 -12.62
CA THR A 9 -15.39 5.88 -11.81
C THR A 9 -14.69 6.48 -10.60
N ILE A 10 -14.82 7.79 -10.40
CA ILE A 10 -14.28 8.48 -9.23
C ILE A 10 -15.14 8.12 -8.00
N SER A 11 -14.52 7.47 -7.02
CA SER A 11 -15.11 7.23 -5.70
C SER A 11 -14.38 8.09 -4.66
N ARG A 12 -15.08 9.02 -4.03
CA ARG A 12 -14.55 9.86 -2.94
C ARG A 12 -15.32 9.58 -1.66
N SER A 13 -14.59 9.49 -0.55
CA SER A 13 -15.20 9.44 0.77
C SER A 13 -16.00 10.72 1.04
N ARG A 14 -17.08 10.57 1.79
CA ARG A 14 -17.94 11.67 2.21
C ARG A 14 -17.15 12.64 3.11
N PRO A 15 -17.37 13.95 2.97
CA PRO A 15 -16.77 14.93 3.88
C PRO A 15 -17.12 14.60 5.34
N GLY A 16 -16.11 14.61 6.21
CA GLY A 16 -16.31 14.32 7.64
C GLY A 16 -16.49 12.84 7.98
N CYS A 17 -16.21 11.90 7.05
CA CYS A 17 -16.31 10.46 7.31
C CYS A 17 -14.94 9.74 7.25
N PRO A 18 -14.05 9.90 8.27
CA PRO A 18 -12.74 9.25 8.30
C PRO A 18 -12.80 7.72 8.17
N ARG A 19 -13.87 7.10 8.67
CA ARG A 19 -14.02 5.63 8.67
C ARG A 19 -14.06 5.02 7.27
N GLU A 20 -14.50 5.78 6.26
CA GLU A 20 -14.51 5.33 4.87
C GLU A 20 -13.09 5.19 4.30
N ASN A 21 -12.10 5.84 4.92
CA ASN A 21 -10.68 5.78 4.56
C ASN A 21 -9.85 4.83 5.46
N GLY A 22 -10.51 4.07 6.34
CA GLY A 22 -9.83 3.32 7.40
C GLY A 22 -8.80 2.30 6.88
N TYR A 23 -9.01 1.72 5.69
CA TYR A 23 -8.06 0.79 5.09
C TYR A 23 -6.75 1.49 4.70
N GLN A 24 -6.82 2.65 4.05
CA GLN A 24 -5.62 3.40 3.66
C GLN A 24 -4.88 3.91 4.90
N GLU A 25 -5.61 4.43 5.89
CA GLU A 25 -5.02 4.89 7.15
C GLU A 25 -4.31 3.76 7.90
N SER A 26 -4.95 2.59 7.99
CA SER A 26 -4.36 1.41 8.62
C SER A 26 -3.10 0.93 7.90
N PHE A 27 -3.08 1.01 6.57
CA PHE A 27 -1.88 0.70 5.77
C PHE A 27 -0.77 1.70 6.05
N TYR A 28 -1.02 3.01 5.91
CA TYR A 28 0.00 4.03 6.10
C TYR A 28 0.56 4.06 7.53
N GLY A 29 -0.27 3.79 8.54
CA GLY A 29 0.19 3.64 9.92
C GLY A 29 1.23 2.54 10.07
N LYS A 30 0.95 1.34 9.54
CA LYS A 30 1.89 0.20 9.58
C LYS A 30 3.12 0.44 8.72
N PHE A 31 2.93 0.97 7.51
CA PHE A 31 4.01 1.28 6.59
C PHE A 31 5.04 2.21 7.25
N LYS A 32 4.61 3.27 7.94
CA LYS A 32 5.53 4.19 8.62
C LYS A 32 6.32 3.50 9.75
N VAL A 33 5.69 2.59 10.48
CA VAL A 33 6.36 1.80 11.54
C VAL A 33 7.40 0.87 10.92
N ASP A 34 7.03 0.14 9.87
CA ASP A 34 7.93 -0.83 9.22
C ASP A 34 9.06 -0.13 8.45
N PHE A 35 8.75 1.01 7.83
CA PHE A 35 9.70 1.81 7.06
C PHE A 35 10.72 2.53 7.94
N GLY A 36 10.31 2.98 9.13
CA GLY A 36 11.15 3.71 10.07
C GLY A 36 11.41 5.17 9.66
N ASP A 37 12.48 5.76 10.19
CA ASP A 37 12.85 7.15 9.93
C ASP A 37 13.36 7.36 8.48
N PRO A 38 12.69 8.17 7.65
CA PRO A 38 13.16 8.49 6.29
C PRO A 38 14.47 9.28 6.28
N ASN A 39 14.81 10.01 7.34
CA ASN A 39 16.02 10.84 7.38
C ASN A 39 17.31 10.02 7.58
N ARG A 40 17.20 8.71 7.74
CA ARG A 40 18.36 7.80 7.83
C ARG A 40 19.12 7.63 6.51
N PHE A 41 18.52 8.05 5.39
CA PHE A 41 19.11 7.93 4.06
C PHE A 41 19.84 9.22 3.66
N ARG A 42 20.97 9.08 2.96
CA ARG A 42 21.81 10.23 2.57
C ARG A 42 21.42 10.81 1.23
N THR A 43 20.77 10.02 0.38
CA THR A 43 20.36 10.43 -0.96
C THR A 43 18.89 10.10 -1.23
N LEU A 44 18.27 10.83 -2.15
CA LEU A 44 16.93 10.53 -2.61
C LEU A 44 16.83 9.13 -3.25
N GLY A 45 17.88 8.70 -3.95
CA GLY A 45 17.92 7.37 -4.57
C GLY A 45 17.85 6.24 -3.54
N GLU A 46 18.58 6.36 -2.42
CA GLU A 46 18.51 5.41 -1.31
C GLU A 46 17.12 5.37 -0.67
N LEU A 47 16.52 6.56 -0.45
CA LEU A 47 15.16 6.66 0.09
C LEU A 47 14.14 5.96 -0.81
N VAL A 48 14.19 6.23 -2.12
CA VAL A 48 13.29 5.63 -3.10
C VAL A 48 13.48 4.12 -3.16
N ALA A 49 14.73 3.62 -3.21
CA ALA A 49 15.03 2.20 -3.22
C ALA A 49 14.49 1.49 -1.96
N ALA A 50 14.62 2.12 -0.78
CA ALA A 50 14.08 1.59 0.45
C ALA A 50 12.55 1.51 0.42
N ILE A 51 11.86 2.53 -0.12
CA ILE A 51 10.39 2.52 -0.24
C ILE A 51 9.94 1.34 -1.12
N TYR A 52 10.56 1.18 -2.29
CA TYR A 52 10.25 0.05 -3.18
C TYR A 52 10.51 -1.30 -2.51
N ARG A 53 11.62 -1.43 -1.78
CA ARG A 53 11.94 -2.64 -1.03
C ARG A 53 10.88 -2.94 0.03
N THR A 54 10.48 -1.96 0.84
CA THR A 54 9.46 -2.15 1.87
C THR A 54 8.10 -2.53 1.27
N ILE A 55 7.71 -1.93 0.15
CA ILE A 55 6.48 -2.31 -0.56
C ILE A 55 6.57 -3.73 -1.11
N TRP A 56 7.72 -4.10 -1.68
CA TRP A 56 7.94 -5.45 -2.19
C TRP A 56 7.84 -6.48 -1.07
N GLU A 57 8.51 -6.27 0.07
CA GLU A 57 8.44 -7.13 1.24
C GLU A 57 7.00 -7.24 1.78
N TYR A 58 6.28 -6.12 1.88
CA TYR A 58 4.87 -6.13 2.28
C TYR A 58 4.00 -7.02 1.38
N ASN A 59 4.23 -7.01 0.06
CA ASN A 59 3.40 -7.77 -0.88
C ASN A 59 3.83 -9.23 -1.07
N HIS A 60 5.12 -9.55 -0.92
CA HIS A 60 5.67 -10.87 -1.29
C HIS A 60 6.07 -11.73 -0.11
N THR A 61 6.37 -11.14 1.05
CA THR A 61 6.88 -11.89 2.21
C THR A 61 5.99 -11.80 3.44
N ARG A 62 5.29 -10.67 3.65
CA ARG A 62 4.45 -10.47 4.84
C ARG A 62 3.25 -11.41 4.85
N ILE A 63 3.05 -12.13 5.94
CA ILE A 63 1.83 -12.91 6.16
C ILE A 63 0.74 -11.98 6.72
N HIS A 64 -0.38 -11.87 6.01
CA HIS A 64 -1.54 -11.11 6.48
C HIS A 64 -2.45 -12.00 7.31
N SER A 65 -2.85 -11.55 8.50
CA SER A 65 -3.72 -12.33 9.40
C SER A 65 -5.05 -12.73 8.76
N ALA A 66 -5.59 -11.89 7.86
CA ALA A 66 -6.81 -12.15 7.10
C ALA A 66 -6.61 -13.14 5.94
N LEU A 67 -5.46 -13.10 5.28
CA LEU A 67 -5.18 -13.95 4.10
C LEU A 67 -4.48 -15.27 4.47
N LYS A 68 -3.83 -15.33 5.63
CA LYS A 68 -2.91 -16.41 6.05
C LYS A 68 -1.77 -16.67 5.06
N MET A 69 -1.50 -15.72 4.15
CA MET A 69 -0.44 -15.78 3.14
C MET A 69 -0.03 -14.36 2.70
N PRO A 70 1.04 -14.22 1.89
CA PRO A 70 1.39 -12.95 1.26
C PRO A 70 0.34 -12.49 0.24
N PRO A 71 0.13 -11.17 0.08
CA PRO A 71 -0.79 -10.62 -0.92
C PRO A 71 -0.52 -11.11 -2.34
N SER A 72 0.74 -11.28 -2.76
CA SER A 72 1.09 -11.79 -4.08
C SER A 72 0.53 -13.19 -4.33
N VAL A 73 0.69 -14.10 -3.36
CA VAL A 73 0.19 -15.48 -3.44
C VAL A 73 -1.34 -15.51 -3.45
N PHE A 74 -1.98 -14.62 -2.69
CA PHE A 74 -3.43 -14.49 -2.73
C PHE A 74 -3.90 -14.03 -4.13
N ALA A 75 -3.24 -13.04 -4.71
CA ALA A 75 -3.57 -12.53 -6.05
C ALA A 75 -3.41 -13.61 -7.12
N GLU A 76 -2.32 -14.39 -7.08
CA GLU A 76 -2.11 -15.53 -8.00
C GLU A 76 -3.26 -16.56 -7.91
N LYS A 77 -3.73 -16.86 -6.70
CA LYS A 77 -4.85 -17.80 -6.49
C LYS A 77 -6.21 -17.27 -6.97
N MET A 78 -6.40 -15.95 -6.98
CA MET A 78 -7.65 -15.33 -7.46
C MET A 78 -7.66 -15.08 -8.97
N ALA A 79 -6.49 -15.10 -9.61
CA ALA A 79 -6.35 -14.95 -11.06
C ALA A 79 -6.49 -16.29 -11.82
N ALA A 80 -6.49 -17.41 -11.12
CA ALA A 80 -6.73 -18.76 -11.64
C ALA A 80 -8.22 -19.13 -11.54
#